data_AF-A0A7W0K4M0-F1
#
_entry.id   AF-A0A7W0K4M0-F1
#
_cell.length_a   1.000
_cell.length_b   1.000
_cell.length_c   1.000
_cell.angle_alpha   90.00
_cell.angle_beta   90.00
_cell.angle_gamma   90.00
#
_symmetry.space_group_name_H-M   'P 1'
#
loop_
_entity.id
_entity.type
_entity.pdbx_description
1 polymer ?
#
loop_
_entity_poly.entity_id
_entity_poly.type
_entity_poly.pdbx_seq_one_letter_code
_entity_poly.pdbx_strand_id
1 'polypeptide(L)'
;MTSRKRRLTVTVDPDLVEAGNRSVAAGAADSLSAWVSTALSEKVRRDQKLEHLRAAIAEYEREYGEITAEEIASQRRADREDAVVVRGRGRAAAARGRAARSGESA
;
A
#
# COMPACT_ATOMS: atom_id res chain seq x y z
N MET A 1 12.07 -27.65 -7.34
CA MET A 1 13.51 -27.78 -7.01
C MET A 1 13.86 -26.72 -5.99
N THR A 2 14.32 -27.08 -4.79
CA THR A 2 14.70 -26.10 -3.76
C THR A 2 16.01 -25.44 -4.17
N SER A 3 15.92 -24.23 -4.75
CA SER A 3 17.09 -23.42 -5.07
C SER A 3 17.92 -23.22 -3.81
N ARG A 4 19.17 -23.68 -3.86
CA ARG A 4 20.10 -23.60 -2.72
C ARG A 4 20.39 -22.12 -2.44
N LYS A 5 20.19 -21.67 -1.20
CA LYS A 5 20.55 -20.30 -0.79
C LYS A 5 22.06 -20.09 -0.96
N ARG A 6 22.47 -18.93 -1.48
CA ARG A 6 23.89 -18.54 -1.63
C ARG A 6 24.29 -17.59 -0.51
N ARG A 7 25.51 -17.70 -0.01
CA ARG A 7 26.07 -16.79 1.00
C ARG A 7 26.49 -15.48 0.33
N LEU A 8 26.12 -14.36 0.95
CA LEU A 8 26.46 -13.01 0.53
C LEU A 8 26.99 -12.24 1.76
N THR A 9 28.15 -11.61 1.64
CA THR A 9 28.70 -10.71 2.66
C THR A 9 28.49 -9.28 2.20
N VAL A 10 27.83 -8.47 3.03
CA VAL A 10 27.51 -7.07 2.75
C VAL A 10 27.71 -6.22 3.99
N THR A 11 28.13 -4.97 3.79
CA THR A 11 28.06 -3.94 4.82
C THR A 11 26.67 -3.34 4.81
N VAL A 12 26.07 -3.20 5.98
CA VAL A 12 24.74 -2.63 6.18
C VAL A 12 24.79 -1.61 7.31
N ASP A 13 23.86 -0.66 7.29
CA ASP A 13 23.73 0.31 8.37
C ASP A 13 23.43 -0.39 9.71
N PRO A 14 24.00 0.09 10.83
CA PRO A 14 23.82 -0.53 12.14
C PRO A 14 22.33 -0.60 12.52
N ASP A 15 21.55 0.42 12.21
CA ASP A 15 20.12 0.49 12.51
C ASP A 15 19.32 -0.65 11.83
N LEU A 16 19.75 -1.10 10.64
CA LEU A 16 19.12 -2.22 9.95
C LEU A 16 19.44 -3.56 10.62
N VAL A 17 20.66 -3.72 11.14
CA VAL A 17 21.05 -4.91 11.92
C VAL A 17 20.21 -4.99 13.18
N GLU A 18 20.04 -3.88 13.88
CA GLU A 18 19.20 -3.82 15.08
C GLU A 18 17.73 -4.11 14.78
N ALA A 19 17.18 -3.53 13.70
CA ALA A 19 15.81 -3.78 13.27
C ALA A 19 15.58 -5.27 12.94
N GLY A 20 16.52 -5.89 12.22
CA GLY A 20 16.49 -7.32 11.92
C GLY A 20 16.54 -8.17 13.19
N ASN A 21 17.44 -7.85 14.13
CA ASN A 21 17.53 -8.56 15.41
C ASN A 21 16.24 -8.45 16.23
N ARG A 22 15.62 -7.26 16.29
CA ARG A 22 14.30 -7.07 16.93
C ARG A 22 13.22 -7.91 16.27
N SER A 23 13.20 -7.99 14.94
CA SER A 23 12.24 -8.81 14.19
C SER A 23 12.39 -10.30 14.49
N VAL A 24 13.63 -10.77 14.64
CA VAL A 24 13.91 -12.16 15.01
C VAL A 24 13.51 -12.44 16.46
N ALA A 25 13.88 -11.54 17.38
CA ALA A 25 13.50 -11.67 18.79
C ALA A 25 11.98 -11.66 19.01
N ALA A 26 11.24 -10.90 18.20
CA ALA A 26 9.78 -10.89 18.19
C ALA A 26 9.14 -12.12 17.52
N GLY A 27 9.93 -13.05 16.96
CA GLY A 27 9.43 -14.22 16.24
C GLY A 27 8.82 -13.93 14.87
N ALA A 28 8.95 -12.69 14.36
CA ALA A 28 8.44 -12.32 13.04
C ALA A 28 9.33 -12.83 11.89
N ALA A 29 10.57 -13.25 12.19
CA ALA A 29 11.47 -13.90 11.25
C ALA A 29 12.32 -14.99 11.94
N ASP A 30 12.50 -16.13 11.29
CA ASP A 30 13.25 -17.27 11.87
C ASP A 30 14.76 -16.98 12.04
N SER A 31 15.30 -16.06 11.25
CA SER A 31 16.70 -15.62 11.32
C SER A 31 16.90 -14.30 10.59
N LEU A 32 18.05 -13.64 10.83
CA LEU A 32 18.42 -12.43 10.09
C LEU A 32 18.50 -12.70 8.57
N SER A 33 18.98 -13.88 8.17
CA SER A 33 19.03 -14.27 6.76
C SER A 33 17.64 -14.43 6.13
N ALA A 34 16.66 -14.90 6.90
CA ALA A 34 15.27 -15.00 6.45
C ALA A 34 14.65 -13.60 6.32
N TRP A 35 14.87 -12.73 7.31
CA TRP A 35 14.41 -11.34 7.29
C TRP A 35 14.95 -10.57 6.07
N VAL A 36 16.27 -10.64 5.83
CA VAL A 36 16.91 -10.02 4.65
C VAL A 36 16.37 -10.62 3.35
N SER A 37 16.23 -11.95 3.28
CA SER A 37 15.70 -12.62 2.08
C SER A 37 14.28 -12.16 1.74
N THR A 38 13.42 -11.95 2.75
CA THR A 38 12.06 -11.43 2.56
C THR A 38 12.10 -9.99 2.05
N ALA A 39 12.87 -9.11 2.70
CA ALA A 39 12.99 -7.71 2.28
C ALA A 39 13.50 -7.58 0.82
N LEU A 40 14.50 -8.37 0.44
CA LEU A 40 15.01 -8.39 -0.94
C LEU A 40 13.97 -8.92 -1.93
N SER A 41 13.19 -9.94 -1.54
CA SER A 41 12.13 -10.48 -2.39
C SER A 41 11.01 -9.47 -2.63
N GLU A 42 10.64 -8.72 -1.59
CA GLU A 42 9.64 -7.64 -1.68
C GLU A 42 10.14 -6.51 -2.57
N LYS A 43 11.40 -6.10 -2.41
CA LYS A 43 12.03 -5.10 -3.29
C LYS A 43 11.98 -5.54 -4.75
N VAL A 44 12.42 -6.78 -5.06
CA VAL A 44 12.40 -7.31 -6.42
C VAL A 44 10.98 -7.30 -7.01
N ARG A 45 9.98 -7.73 -6.25
CA ARG A 45 8.58 -7.71 -6.71
C ARG A 45 8.09 -6.28 -6.97
N ARG A 46 8.44 -5.34 -6.09
CA ARG A 46 8.09 -3.92 -6.25
C ARG A 46 8.73 -3.33 -7.51
N ASP A 47 10.03 -3.57 -7.70
CA ASP A 47 10.78 -3.08 -8.85
C ASP A 47 10.21 -3.67 -10.14
N GLN A 48 9.98 -4.98 -10.19
CA GLN A 48 9.32 -5.64 -11.32
C GLN A 48 7.94 -5.04 -11.62
N LYS A 49 7.11 -4.80 -10.60
CA LYS A 49 5.80 -4.18 -10.80
C LYS A 49 5.92 -2.78 -11.39
N LEU A 50 6.88 -1.99 -10.91
CA LEU A 50 7.13 -0.64 -11.43
C LEU A 50 7.62 -0.67 -12.89
N GLU A 51 8.50 -1.60 -13.25
CA GLU A 51 8.92 -1.76 -14.65
C GLU A 51 7.75 -2.13 -15.56
N HIS A 52 6.88 -3.05 -15.13
CA HIS A 52 5.69 -3.39 -15.92
C HIS A 52 4.74 -2.20 -16.10
N LEU A 53 4.55 -1.39 -15.05
CA LEU A 53 3.73 -0.18 -15.15
C LEU A 53 4.35 0.86 -16.08
N ARG A 54 5.67 1.06 -16.02
CA ARG A 54 6.39 1.95 -16.95
C ARG A 54 6.26 1.48 -18.39
N ALA A 55 6.43 0.18 -18.64
CA ALA A 55 6.26 -0.39 -19.97
C ALA A 55 4.83 -0.20 -20.51
N ALA A 56 3.82 -0.42 -19.67
CA ALA A 56 2.42 -0.21 -20.04
C ALA A 56 2.10 1.27 -20.36
N ILE A 57 2.62 2.21 -19.56
CA ILE A 57 2.46 3.65 -19.81
C ILE A 57 3.16 4.03 -21.13
N ALA A 58 4.41 3.61 -21.33
CA ALA A 58 5.15 3.93 -22.55
C ALA A 58 4.46 3.39 -23.81
N GLU A 59 3.87 2.19 -23.75
CA GLU A 59 3.10 1.62 -24.86
C GLU A 59 1.84 2.43 -25.17
N TYR A 60 1.11 2.85 -24.13
CA TYR A 60 -0.05 3.73 -24.29
C TYR A 60 0.36 5.08 -24.90
N GLU A 61 1.42 5.71 -24.38
CA GLU A 61 1.87 7.02 -24.86
C GLU A 61 2.37 6.98 -26.30
N ARG A 62 2.94 5.84 -26.72
CA ARG A 62 3.32 5.59 -28.11
C ARG A 62 2.12 5.54 -29.06
N GLU A 63 0.98 5.04 -28.59
CA GLU A 63 -0.23 4.89 -29.39
C GLU A 63 -1.10 6.16 -29.37
N TYR A 64 -1.23 6.82 -28.21
CA TYR A 64 -2.19 7.89 -27.96
C TYR A 64 -1.55 9.27 -27.72
N GLY A 65 -0.23 9.36 -27.59
CA GLY A 65 0.49 10.58 -27.19
C GLY A 65 0.77 10.64 -25.69
N GLU A 66 1.64 11.57 -25.28
CA GLU A 66 2.08 11.74 -23.88
C GLU A 66 0.90 12.02 -22.95
N ILE A 67 0.88 11.38 -21.78
CA ILE A 67 -0.10 11.68 -20.73
C ILE A 67 0.39 12.90 -19.95
N THR A 68 -0.20 14.06 -20.20
CA THR A 68 0.24 15.31 -19.56
C THR A 68 -0.29 15.49 -18.14
N ALA A 69 0.41 16.30 -17.33
CA ALA A 69 -0.05 16.64 -15.99
C ALA A 69 -1.39 17.41 -15.99
N GLU A 70 -1.66 18.19 -17.04
CA GLU A 70 -2.92 18.92 -17.21
C GLU A 70 -4.08 17.97 -17.47
N GLU A 71 -3.90 16.99 -18.35
CA GLU A 71 -4.89 15.94 -18.63
C GLU A 71 -5.19 15.10 -17.39
N ILE A 72 -4.17 14.73 -16.62
CA ILE A 72 -4.38 14.03 -15.33
C ILE A 72 -5.21 14.91 -14.38
N ALA A 73 -4.95 16.21 -14.34
CA ALA A 73 -5.68 17.13 -13.47
C ALA A 73 -7.13 17.35 -13.94
N SER A 74 -7.39 17.42 -15.25
CA SER A 74 -8.74 17.53 -15.80
C SER A 74 -9.53 16.24 -15.58
N GLN A 75 -8.93 15.07 -15.82
CA GLN A 75 -9.56 13.79 -15.58
C GLN A 75 -9.93 13.60 -14.12
N ARG A 76 -9.03 13.95 -13.17
CA ARG A 76 -9.35 13.90 -11.73
C ARG A 76 -10.51 14.79 -11.32
N ARG A 77 -10.76 15.89 -12.03
CA ARG A 77 -11.93 16.76 -11.78
C ARG A 77 -13.20 16.07 -12.29
N ALA A 78 -13.18 15.59 -13.53
CA ALA A 78 -14.30 14.84 -14.10
C ALA A 78 -14.66 13.61 -13.25
N ASP A 79 -13.67 12.81 -12.84
CA ASP A 79 -13.87 11.63 -11.98
C ASP A 79 -14.55 11.98 -10.66
N ARG A 80 -14.26 13.16 -10.10
CA ARG A 80 -14.88 13.64 -8.86
C ARG A 80 -16.29 14.14 -9.07
N GLU A 81 -16.56 14.79 -10.20
CA GLU A 81 -17.90 15.24 -10.60
C GLU A 81 -18.84 14.04 -10.82
N ASP A 82 -18.31 12.96 -11.39
CA ASP A 82 -19.05 11.73 -11.66
C ASP A 82 -19.14 10.77 -10.45
N ALA A 83 -18.37 11.02 -9.38
CA ALA A 83 -18.30 10.14 -8.24
C ALA A 83 -19.62 10.11 -7.43
N VAL A 84 -20.21 8.91 -7.31
CA VAL A 84 -21.37 8.68 -6.44
C VAL A 84 -20.94 8.65 -4.96
N VAL A 85 -21.33 9.67 -4.19
CA VAL A 85 -21.01 9.75 -2.76
C VAL A 85 -21.95 8.87 -1.93
N VAL A 86 -21.44 7.71 -1.48
CA VAL A 86 -22.16 6.85 -0.54
C VAL A 86 -21.92 7.34 0.90
N ARG A 87 -22.89 8.08 1.46
CA ARG A 87 -22.89 8.41 2.90
C ARG A 87 -23.54 7.26 3.69
N GLY A 88 -22.77 6.63 4.58
CA GLY A 88 -23.27 5.56 5.44
C GLY A 88 -24.43 6.02 6.34
N ARG A 89 -25.50 5.22 6.40
CA ARG A 89 -26.76 5.49 7.14
C ARG A 89 -26.62 5.51 8.67
N GLY A 90 -25.42 5.33 9.22
CA GLY A 90 -25.18 4.95 10.61
C GLY A 90 -25.33 6.03 11.68
N ARG A 91 -25.25 7.34 11.34
CA ARG A 91 -25.19 8.40 12.37
C ARG A 91 -26.51 9.13 12.61
N ALA A 92 -27.40 9.20 11.62
CA ALA A 92 -28.68 9.91 11.74
C ALA A 92 -29.76 9.12 12.51
N ALA A 93 -29.70 7.78 12.52
CA ALA A 93 -30.63 6.94 13.28
C ALA A 93 -30.28 6.90 14.78
N ALA A 94 -28.99 6.92 15.12
CA ALA A 94 -28.52 6.88 16.50
C ALA A 94 -28.80 8.17 17.31
N ALA A 95 -29.01 9.31 16.62
CA ALA A 95 -29.39 10.56 17.26
C ALA A 95 -30.89 10.59 17.64
N ARG A 96 -31.78 10.04 16.82
CA ARG A 96 -33.23 10.02 17.10
C ARG A 96 -33.62 9.06 18.22
N GLY A 97 -32.94 7.91 18.33
CA GLY A 97 -33.19 6.93 19.39
C GLY A 97 -32.63 7.30 20.78
N ARG A 98 -31.85 8.40 20.88
CA ARG A 98 -31.34 8.92 22.16
C ARG A 98 -32.25 10.00 22.75
N ALA A 99 -32.83 10.86 21.90
CA ALA A 99 -33.80 11.87 22.34
C ALA A 99 -35.12 11.26 22.85
N ALA A 100 -35.56 10.15 22.27
CA ALA A 100 -36.79 9.48 22.70
C ALA A 100 -36.68 8.80 24.09
N ARG A 101 -35.47 8.44 24.54
CA ARG A 101 -35.25 7.77 25.83
C ARG A 101 -35.03 8.71 27.01
N SER A 102 -34.80 10.00 26.76
CA SER A 102 -34.62 11.02 27.80
C SER A 102 -35.92 11.73 28.20
N GLY A 103 -37.06 11.39 27.59
CA GLY A 103 -38.38 11.99 27.86
C GLY A 103 -39.35 11.13 28.69
N GLU A 104 -38.97 9.90 29.07
CA GLU A 104 -39.83 8.93 29.77
C GLU A 104 -39.34 8.65 31.21
N SER A 105 -38.75 9.66 31.84
CA SER A 105 -38.53 9.70 33.30
C SER A 105 -38.83 11.11 33.78
N ALA A 106 -40.11 11.39 33.92
CA ALA A 106 -40.68 12.52 34.67
C ALA A 106 -41.99 12.05 35.30
#